data_AF-A0A968NMD7-F1
#
_entry.id   AF-A0A968NMD7-F1
#
_cell.length_a   1.000
_cell.length_b   1.000
_cell.length_c   1.000
_cell.angle_alpha   90.00
_cell.angle_beta   90.00
_cell.angle_gamma   90.00
#
_symmetry.space_group_name_H-M   'P 1'
#
loop_
_entity.id
_entity.type
_entity.pdbx_description
1 polymer ?
#
loop_
_entity_poly.entity_id
_entity_poly.type
_entity_poly.pdbx_seq_one_letter_code
_entity_poly.pdbx_strand_id
1 'polypeptide(L)'
;MQPEVEKMVENSYNSYQEYYQNQNKILPERSYLYPLKPFRVGSNKVESLTSYVTRLAAIHQVPTGVLLAQEVAPFITRCYNNKRLSSRFFSAFFCQTGAWNGTGIMALSPVSILQKLTQQPSLRFLTLLMWAEVLPRNNLLRPYKAWCPLCYSEADRSGMIIYEPLDWSILTITVCLKHQQVLLSRCPNCGSSINYLSWNSRAGFCSTCHHWLGNSCNIMISQI
;
A
#
# COMPACT_ATOMS: atom_id res chain seq x y z
N MET A 1 -31.42 -58.93 4.12
CA MET A 1 -31.03 -57.66 4.77
C MET A 1 -29.65 -57.14 4.34
N GLN A 2 -28.75 -57.95 3.78
CA GLN A 2 -27.41 -57.51 3.34
C GLN A 2 -27.30 -56.78 1.98
N PRO A 3 -28.11 -57.06 0.93
CA PRO A 3 -27.84 -56.50 -0.40
C PRO A 3 -28.21 -55.03 -0.58
N GLU A 4 -29.08 -54.47 0.28
CA GLU A 4 -29.46 -53.05 0.20
C GLU A 4 -28.40 -52.12 0.80
N VAL A 5 -27.69 -52.58 1.83
CA VAL A 5 -26.61 -51.81 2.48
C VAL A 5 -25.38 -51.74 1.57
N GLU A 6 -25.02 -52.84 0.90
CA GLU A 6 -23.92 -52.87 -0.07
C GLU A 6 -24.18 -51.92 -1.25
N LYS A 7 -25.41 -51.90 -1.77
CA LYS A 7 -25.80 -51.00 -2.86
C LYS A 7 -25.75 -49.51 -2.45
N MET A 8 -26.08 -49.20 -1.20
CA MET A 8 -25.96 -47.84 -0.66
C MET A 8 -24.51 -47.39 -0.49
N VAL A 9 -23.64 -48.28 -0.02
CA VAL A 9 -22.20 -48.00 0.11
C VAL A 9 -21.58 -47.83 -1.27
N GLU A 10 -21.88 -48.70 -2.22
CA GLU A 10 -21.34 -48.63 -3.59
C GLU A 10 -21.81 -47.38 -4.34
N ASN A 11 -23.07 -46.97 -4.16
CA ASN A 11 -23.59 -45.70 -4.71
C ASN A 11 -22.93 -44.47 -4.07
N SER A 12 -22.63 -44.50 -2.77
CA SER A 12 -21.89 -43.43 -2.10
C SER A 12 -20.45 -43.35 -2.60
N TYR A 13 -19.75 -44.48 -2.71
CA TYR A 13 -18.39 -44.55 -3.25
C TYR A 13 -18.33 -44.06 -4.70
N ASN A 14 -19.29 -44.45 -5.54
CA ASN A 14 -19.35 -43.98 -6.93
C ASN A 14 -19.63 -42.46 -7.02
N SER A 15 -20.52 -41.92 -6.18
CA SER A 15 -20.76 -40.47 -6.07
C SER A 15 -19.50 -39.69 -5.64
N TYR A 16 -18.72 -40.24 -4.71
CA TYR A 16 -17.44 -39.63 -4.31
C TYR A 16 -16.40 -39.69 -5.43
N GLN A 17 -16.29 -40.81 -6.15
CA GLN A 17 -15.37 -40.92 -7.28
C GLN A 17 -15.75 -39.98 -8.43
N GLU A 18 -17.04 -39.82 -8.72
CA GLU A 18 -17.55 -38.90 -9.75
C GLU A 18 -17.34 -37.41 -9.38
N TYR A 19 -17.35 -37.08 -8.08
CA TYR A 19 -16.98 -35.76 -7.56
C TYR A 19 -15.49 -35.43 -7.77
N TYR A 20 -14.57 -36.39 -7.56
CA TYR A 20 -13.13 -36.20 -7.76
C TYR A 20 -12.69 -36.30 -9.24
N GLN A 21 -13.35 -37.14 -10.04
CA GLN A 21 -13.06 -37.27 -11.47
C GLN A 21 -13.46 -36.01 -12.28
N ASN A 22 -14.39 -35.20 -11.78
CA ASN A 22 -14.81 -33.94 -12.39
C ASN A 22 -13.95 -32.70 -11.99
N GLN A 23 -12.82 -32.88 -11.29
CA GLN A 23 -11.95 -31.77 -10.85
C GLN A 23 -10.60 -31.65 -11.57
N ASN A 24 -10.56 -31.89 -12.89
CA ASN A 24 -9.52 -31.28 -13.73
C ASN A 24 -9.82 -29.79 -14.00
N LYS A 25 -10.27 -29.04 -12.98
CA LYS A 25 -10.29 -27.58 -13.05
C LYS A 25 -8.85 -27.11 -12.86
N ILE A 26 -8.23 -26.65 -13.94
CA ILE A 26 -6.97 -25.90 -13.87
C ILE A 26 -7.21 -24.74 -12.90
N LEU A 27 -6.71 -24.87 -11.67
CA LEU A 27 -6.80 -23.81 -10.69
C LEU A 27 -5.96 -22.64 -11.20
N PRO A 28 -6.47 -21.40 -11.13
CA PRO A 28 -5.68 -20.25 -11.52
C PRO A 28 -4.42 -20.18 -10.65
N GLU A 29 -3.31 -19.76 -11.25
CA GLU A 29 -2.05 -19.55 -10.55
C GLU A 29 -2.28 -18.68 -9.31
N ARG A 30 -1.80 -19.15 -8.16
CA ARG A 30 -1.93 -18.42 -6.89
C ARG A 30 -0.99 -17.21 -6.93
N SER A 31 -1.51 -16.03 -6.61
CA SER A 31 -0.64 -14.88 -6.36
C SER A 31 0.24 -15.15 -5.13
N TYR A 32 1.47 -14.66 -5.14
CA TYR A 32 2.42 -14.87 -4.05
C TYR A 32 2.06 -14.03 -2.82
N LEU A 33 1.72 -12.75 -3.05
CA LEU A 33 1.11 -11.86 -2.06
C LEU A 33 -0.39 -11.75 -2.32
N TYR A 34 -1.14 -11.39 -1.26
CA TYR A 34 -2.57 -11.12 -1.35
C TYR A 34 -2.86 -10.11 -2.50
N PRO A 35 -3.79 -10.42 -3.42
CA PRO A 35 -4.10 -9.59 -4.57
C PRO A 35 -4.99 -8.40 -4.15
N LEU A 36 -4.45 -7.49 -3.33
CA LEU A 36 -5.16 -6.32 -2.84
C LEU A 36 -5.61 -5.43 -4.01
N LYS A 37 -6.90 -5.10 -4.06
CA LYS A 37 -7.40 -4.18 -5.08
C LYS A 37 -6.91 -2.75 -4.81
N PRO A 38 -6.32 -2.07 -5.81
CA PRO A 38 -5.97 -0.65 -5.71
C PRO A 38 -7.20 0.20 -5.41
N PHE A 39 -7.06 1.23 -4.57
CA PHE A 39 -8.20 2.05 -4.17
C PHE A 39 -8.37 3.31 -5.03
N ARG A 40 -9.62 3.57 -5.45
CA ARG A 40 -10.05 4.81 -6.11
C ARG A 40 -9.30 5.16 -7.41
N VAL A 41 -8.82 4.16 -8.14
CA VAL A 41 -8.24 4.32 -9.49
C VAL A 41 -9.24 5.06 -10.39
N GLY A 42 -8.74 6.02 -11.18
CA GLY A 42 -9.57 6.84 -12.05
C GLY A 42 -10.21 8.06 -11.38
N SER A 43 -9.92 8.32 -10.10
CA SER A 43 -10.38 9.54 -9.41
C SER A 43 -9.21 10.44 -9.00
N ASN A 44 -9.50 11.72 -8.73
CA ASN A 44 -8.54 12.64 -8.11
C ASN A 44 -8.17 12.26 -6.65
N LYS A 45 -8.79 11.21 -6.11
CA LYS A 45 -8.51 10.63 -4.80
C LYS A 45 -7.95 9.22 -4.90
N VAL A 46 -7.34 8.89 -6.04
CA VAL A 46 -6.60 7.64 -6.24
C VAL A 46 -5.54 7.48 -5.16
N GLU A 47 -5.41 6.24 -4.69
CA GLU A 47 -4.41 5.85 -3.70
C GLU A 47 -2.97 5.99 -4.24
N SER A 48 -2.03 6.35 -3.36
CA SER A 48 -0.60 6.31 -3.65
C SER A 48 -0.02 4.89 -3.53
N LEU A 49 1.04 4.58 -4.28
CA LEU A 49 1.71 3.29 -4.21
C LEU A 49 2.25 2.99 -2.80
N THR A 50 2.73 4.01 -2.10
CA THR A 50 3.22 3.89 -0.72
C THR A 50 2.09 3.58 0.27
N SER A 51 0.89 4.15 0.06
CA SER A 51 -0.31 3.77 0.83
C SER A 51 -0.71 2.32 0.56
N TYR A 52 -0.70 1.91 -0.72
CA TYR A 52 -1.02 0.54 -1.11
C TYR A 52 -0.10 -0.48 -0.41
N VAL A 53 1.22 -0.23 -0.39
CA VAL A 53 2.18 -1.07 0.33
C VAL A 53 1.88 -1.13 1.83
N THR A 54 1.52 0.00 2.44
CA THR A 54 1.17 0.06 3.87
C THR A 54 -0.08 -0.80 4.16
N ARG A 55 -1.11 -0.73 3.31
CA ARG A 55 -2.32 -1.55 3.43
C ARG A 55 -2.08 -3.02 3.12
N LEU A 56 -1.22 -3.32 2.16
CA LEU A 56 -0.82 -4.68 1.83
C LEU A 56 -0.16 -5.34 3.04
N ALA A 57 0.80 -4.67 3.68
CA ALA A 57 1.44 -5.15 4.90
C ALA A 57 0.43 -5.39 6.04
N ALA A 58 -0.55 -4.48 6.20
CA ALA A 58 -1.60 -4.62 7.20
C ALA A 58 -2.49 -5.87 6.98
N ILE A 59 -2.85 -6.19 5.72
CA ILE A 59 -3.63 -7.40 5.39
C ILE A 59 -2.83 -8.67 5.70
N HIS A 60 -1.51 -8.64 5.47
CA HIS A 60 -0.61 -9.73 5.84
C HIS A 60 -0.25 -9.76 7.33
N GLN A 61 -0.72 -8.78 8.12
CA GLN A 61 -0.43 -8.65 9.56
C GLN A 61 1.07 -8.60 9.90
N VAL A 62 1.87 -8.02 9.00
CA VAL A 62 3.31 -7.85 9.19
C VAL A 62 3.69 -6.37 9.23
N PRO A 63 4.78 -5.99 9.94
CA PRO A 63 5.33 -4.65 9.83
C PRO A 63 5.68 -4.33 8.36
N THR A 64 5.40 -3.12 7.91
CA THR A 64 5.69 -2.70 6.53
C THR A 64 7.16 -2.87 6.16
N GLY A 65 8.07 -2.65 7.11
CA GLY A 65 9.49 -2.89 6.92
C GLY A 65 9.84 -4.35 6.65
N VAL A 66 9.14 -5.30 7.28
CA VAL A 66 9.36 -6.75 7.08
C VAL A 66 8.93 -7.14 5.66
N LEU A 67 7.73 -6.72 5.23
CA LEU A 67 7.25 -6.96 3.87
C LEU A 67 8.24 -6.39 2.83
N LEU A 68 8.70 -5.16 3.02
CA LEU A 68 9.66 -4.56 2.10
C LEU A 68 11.03 -5.26 2.14
N ALA A 69 11.51 -5.62 3.32
CA ALA A 69 12.80 -6.28 3.50
C ALA A 69 12.85 -7.66 2.85
N GLN A 70 11.79 -8.44 2.99
CA GLN A 70 11.74 -9.82 2.52
C GLN A 70 11.29 -9.91 1.06
N GLU A 71 10.33 -9.09 0.65
CA GLU A 71 9.66 -9.29 -0.63
C GLU A 71 10.04 -8.29 -1.72
N VAL A 72 10.50 -7.09 -1.35
CA VAL A 72 10.76 -6.03 -2.33
C VAL A 72 12.25 -5.73 -2.45
N ALA A 73 12.95 -5.61 -1.33
CA ALA A 73 14.37 -5.28 -1.27
C ALA A 73 15.25 -6.26 -2.06
N PRO A 74 15.04 -7.59 -2.05
CA PRO A 74 15.90 -8.50 -2.81
C PRO A 74 15.86 -8.28 -4.33
N PHE A 75 14.74 -7.79 -4.86
CA PHE A 75 14.59 -7.52 -6.29
C PHE A 75 15.16 -6.15 -6.69
N ILE A 76 15.12 -5.18 -5.78
CA ILE A 76 15.77 -3.87 -5.96
C ILE A 76 17.29 -4.01 -5.79
N THR A 77 17.72 -4.86 -4.87
CA THR A 77 19.13 -5.06 -4.47
C THR A 77 19.83 -6.14 -5.29
N ARG A 78 19.16 -6.81 -6.24
CA ARG A 78 19.83 -7.75 -7.17
C ARG A 78 20.86 -7.05 -8.08
N CYS A 79 20.92 -5.71 -8.04
CA CYS A 79 21.99 -4.87 -8.60
C CYS A 79 23.17 -4.59 -7.62
N TYR A 80 23.07 -4.99 -6.35
CA TYR A 80 24.09 -4.79 -5.30
C TYR A 80 24.45 -6.12 -4.64
N ASN A 81 25.61 -6.66 -5.02
CA ASN A 81 26.15 -7.92 -4.51
C ASN A 81 26.15 -8.00 -2.97
N ASN A 82 25.45 -9.00 -2.42
CA ASN A 82 25.82 -9.78 -1.23
C ASN A 82 26.34 -9.01 0.00
N LYS A 83 25.57 -8.08 0.56
CA LYS A 83 25.79 -7.64 1.95
C LYS A 83 24.47 -7.53 2.69
N ARG A 84 24.41 -8.19 3.86
CA ARG A 84 23.26 -8.20 4.80
C ARG A 84 22.54 -6.84 4.80
N LEU A 85 21.21 -6.86 4.64
CA LEU A 85 20.36 -5.68 4.69
C LEU A 85 20.53 -4.99 6.05
N SER A 86 21.44 -4.02 6.13
CA SER A 86 21.80 -3.33 7.36
C SER A 86 20.75 -2.26 7.73
N SER A 87 20.77 -1.81 8.98
CA SER A 87 19.94 -0.67 9.41
C SER A 87 20.18 0.58 8.56
N ARG A 88 21.43 0.83 8.15
CA ARG A 88 21.80 1.93 7.25
C ARG A 88 21.21 1.77 5.85
N PHE A 89 21.20 0.55 5.31
CA PHE A 89 20.54 0.27 4.03
C PHE A 89 19.06 0.62 4.11
N PHE A 90 18.35 0.12 5.14
CA PHE A 90 16.92 0.40 5.28
C PHE A 90 16.63 1.88 5.54
N SER A 91 17.48 2.57 6.30
CA SER A 91 17.37 4.02 6.46
C SER A 91 17.44 4.75 5.11
N ALA A 92 18.43 4.42 4.28
CA ALA A 92 18.58 5.01 2.94
C ALA A 92 17.46 4.60 1.98
N PHE A 93 16.99 3.36 2.08
CA PHE A 93 15.88 2.84 1.31
C PHE A 93 14.59 3.61 1.60
N PHE A 94 14.23 3.73 2.89
CA PHE A 94 13.01 4.42 3.32
C PHE A 94 13.00 5.90 2.93
N CYS A 95 14.14 6.60 3.02
CA CYS A 95 14.25 8.01 2.61
C CYS A 95 13.89 8.25 1.14
N GLN A 96 14.03 7.24 0.28
CA GLN A 96 13.78 7.36 -1.16
C GLN A 96 12.39 6.88 -1.58
N THR A 97 11.60 6.29 -0.67
CA THR A 97 10.30 5.69 -1.01
C THR A 97 9.26 6.72 -1.47
N GLY A 98 9.43 8.01 -1.17
CA GLY A 98 8.60 9.06 -1.77
C GLY A 98 8.67 9.07 -3.30
N ALA A 99 9.85 8.79 -3.87
CA ALA A 99 10.05 8.74 -5.32
C ALA A 99 9.25 7.63 -6.03
N TRP A 100 8.74 6.64 -5.28
CA TRP A 100 7.90 5.57 -5.82
C TRP A 100 6.56 6.08 -6.33
N ASN A 101 6.09 7.22 -5.81
CA ASN A 101 4.88 7.89 -6.26
C ASN A 101 5.13 8.79 -7.49
N GLY A 102 6.38 8.94 -7.93
CA GLY A 102 6.79 9.92 -8.95
C GLY A 102 6.59 9.49 -10.40
N THR A 103 7.20 10.29 -11.27
CA THR A 103 7.20 10.14 -12.74
C THR A 103 8.39 9.34 -13.28
N GLY A 104 9.41 9.08 -12.44
CA GLY A 104 10.71 8.58 -12.87
C GLY A 104 10.90 7.06 -12.72
N ILE A 105 12.10 6.61 -13.10
CA ILE A 105 12.50 5.18 -13.05
C ILE A 105 12.38 4.56 -11.65
N MET A 106 12.50 5.36 -10.60
CA MET A 106 12.34 4.93 -9.21
C MET A 106 10.93 4.42 -8.89
N ALA A 107 9.91 4.79 -9.67
CA ALA A 107 8.56 4.27 -9.54
C ALA A 107 8.35 2.95 -10.33
N LEU A 108 9.08 2.75 -11.45
CA LEU A 108 8.88 1.58 -12.33
C LEU A 108 9.23 0.26 -11.64
N SER A 109 10.38 0.20 -10.97
CA SER A 109 10.86 -1.00 -10.29
C SER A 109 9.89 -1.52 -9.22
N PRO A 110 9.48 -0.72 -8.21
CA PRO A 110 8.54 -1.18 -7.19
C PRO A 110 7.17 -1.53 -7.78
N VAL A 111 6.67 -0.79 -8.79
CA VAL A 111 5.45 -1.17 -9.51
C VAL A 111 5.61 -2.57 -10.09
N SER A 112 6.62 -2.80 -10.93
CA SER A 112 6.82 -4.11 -11.59
C SER A 112 6.93 -5.27 -10.59
N ILE A 113 7.67 -5.08 -9.50
CA ILE A 113 7.84 -6.09 -8.45
C ILE A 113 6.49 -6.40 -7.79
N LEU A 114 5.79 -5.37 -7.33
CA LEU A 114 4.51 -5.54 -6.63
C LEU A 114 3.43 -6.12 -7.55
N GLN A 115 3.38 -5.73 -8.82
CA GLN A 115 2.43 -6.30 -9.78
C GLN A 115 2.66 -7.80 -9.95
N LYS A 116 3.92 -8.24 -10.06
CA LYS A 116 4.27 -9.66 -10.17
C LYS A 116 3.89 -10.43 -8.89
N LEU A 117 4.20 -9.87 -7.72
CA LEU A 117 3.95 -10.56 -6.45
C LEU A 117 2.45 -10.64 -6.13
N THR A 118 1.69 -9.58 -6.41
CA THR A 118 0.25 -9.50 -6.08
C THR A 118 -0.67 -9.89 -7.22
N GLN A 119 -0.15 -10.12 -8.44
CA GLN A 119 -0.93 -10.33 -9.66
C GLN A 119 -1.92 -9.19 -9.95
N GLN A 120 -1.59 -7.96 -9.54
CA GLN A 120 -2.40 -6.76 -9.78
C GLN A 120 -1.82 -5.97 -10.95
N PRO A 121 -2.47 -5.91 -12.14
CA PRO A 121 -1.86 -5.34 -13.35
C PRO A 121 -1.86 -3.80 -13.41
N SER A 122 -2.52 -3.14 -12.46
CA SER A 122 -2.90 -1.72 -12.55
C SER A 122 -2.20 -0.84 -11.50
N LEU A 123 -1.10 -1.30 -10.88
CA LEU A 123 -0.42 -0.54 -9.82
C LEU A 123 0.30 0.71 -10.33
N ARG A 124 0.61 0.79 -11.63
CA ARG A 124 1.15 2.00 -12.26
C ARG A 124 0.25 3.24 -12.11
N PHE A 125 -1.07 3.05 -11.90
CA PHE A 125 -2.00 4.16 -11.69
C PHE A 125 -1.96 4.73 -10.27
N LEU A 126 -1.17 4.11 -9.37
CA LEU A 126 -0.93 4.60 -8.01
C LEU A 126 0.33 5.47 -7.93
N THR A 127 0.86 5.87 -9.08
CA THR A 127 2.05 6.72 -9.23
C THR A 127 1.77 7.79 -10.29
N LEU A 128 2.69 8.73 -10.44
CA LEU A 128 2.63 9.79 -11.45
C LEU A 128 3.25 9.37 -12.79
N LEU A 129 3.51 8.08 -13.03
CA LEU A 129 4.11 7.57 -14.28
C LEU A 129 3.31 7.99 -15.54
N MET A 130 1.98 8.02 -15.45
CA MET A 130 1.12 8.45 -16.56
C MET A 130 1.31 9.94 -16.94
N TRP A 131 1.97 10.71 -16.08
CA TRP A 131 2.19 12.15 -16.24
C TRP A 131 3.66 12.48 -16.51
N ALA A 132 4.50 11.48 -16.82
CA ALA A 132 5.94 11.65 -16.92
C ALA A 132 6.40 12.62 -18.01
N GLU A 133 5.61 12.79 -19.07
CA GLU A 133 5.89 13.71 -20.18
C GLU A 133 5.38 15.14 -19.92
N VAL A 134 4.55 15.34 -18.90
CA VAL A 134 3.90 16.64 -18.61
C VAL A 134 4.40 17.26 -17.30
N LEU A 135 4.69 16.44 -16.30
CA LEU A 135 5.14 16.89 -14.98
C LEU A 135 6.67 16.88 -14.88
N PRO A 136 7.26 17.86 -14.17
CA PRO A 136 8.70 17.90 -13.96
C PRO A 136 9.16 16.68 -13.15
N ARG A 137 10.38 16.22 -13.40
CA ARG A 137 10.99 15.12 -12.63
C ARG A 137 11.53 15.60 -11.27
N ASN A 138 11.99 16.85 -11.21
CA ASN A 138 12.62 17.43 -10.03
C ASN A 138 11.62 18.32 -9.26
N ASN A 139 11.74 18.36 -7.93
CA ASN A 139 10.92 19.20 -7.05
C ASN A 139 9.40 19.01 -7.18
N LEU A 140 8.95 17.90 -7.78
CA LEU A 140 7.53 17.56 -7.90
C LEU A 140 6.96 17.02 -6.60
N LEU A 141 7.73 16.19 -5.90
CA LEU A 141 7.27 15.42 -4.74
C LEU A 141 7.73 16.04 -3.43
N ARG A 142 6.90 15.91 -2.39
CA ARG A 142 7.31 16.22 -1.02
C ARG A 142 8.37 15.24 -0.54
N PRO A 143 9.35 15.68 0.27
CA PRO A 143 10.32 14.77 0.88
C PRO A 143 9.70 13.86 1.96
N TYR A 144 8.62 14.30 2.61
CA TYR A 144 7.93 13.59 3.67
C TYR A 144 6.42 13.56 3.40
N LYS A 145 5.70 12.67 4.10
CA LYS A 145 4.24 12.59 4.03
C LYS A 145 3.60 13.91 4.38
N ALA A 146 2.52 14.22 3.68
CA ALA A 146 1.54 15.19 4.09
C ALA A 146 0.17 14.52 4.20
N TRP A 147 -0.68 14.99 5.11
CA TRP A 147 -2.01 14.41 5.30
C TRP A 147 -3.04 15.42 5.78
N CYS A 148 -4.31 15.10 5.53
CA CYS A 148 -5.44 15.81 6.13
C CYS A 148 -5.93 15.03 7.36
N PRO A 149 -5.88 15.59 8.58
CA PRO A 149 -6.40 14.92 9.77
C PRO A 149 -7.91 14.66 9.66
N LEU A 150 -8.67 15.56 9.01
CA LEU A 150 -10.11 15.40 8.81
C LEU A 150 -10.43 14.21 7.89
N CYS A 151 -9.66 13.99 6.82
CA CYS A 151 -9.82 12.81 5.97
C CYS A 151 -9.62 11.51 6.75
N TYR A 152 -8.59 11.44 7.60
CA TYR A 152 -8.36 10.28 8.44
C TYR A 152 -9.47 10.09 9.47
N SER A 153 -9.86 11.15 10.18
CA SER A 153 -10.92 11.12 11.19
C SER A 153 -12.27 10.69 10.60
N GLU A 154 -12.61 11.19 9.43
CA GLU A 154 -13.86 10.86 8.74
C GLU A 154 -13.86 9.42 8.24
N ALA A 155 -12.73 8.95 7.68
CA ALA A 155 -12.60 7.56 7.25
C ALA A 155 -12.73 6.59 8.43
N ASP A 156 -12.05 6.87 9.54
CA ASP A 156 -12.10 6.07 10.77
C ASP A 156 -13.52 6.02 11.36
N ARG A 157 -14.16 7.19 11.55
CA ARG A 157 -15.54 7.28 12.07
C ARG A 157 -16.58 6.58 11.18
N SER A 158 -16.33 6.55 9.88
CA SER A 158 -17.25 5.92 8.92
C SER A 158 -16.94 4.43 8.66
N GLY A 159 -15.94 3.86 9.35
CA GLY A 159 -15.48 2.49 9.08
C GLY A 159 -14.92 2.29 7.67
N MET A 160 -14.51 3.38 7.02
CA MET A 160 -14.00 3.37 5.66
C MET A 160 -12.49 3.10 5.64
N ILE A 161 -11.99 2.67 4.48
CA ILE A 161 -10.56 2.42 4.28
C ILE A 161 -9.77 3.70 4.53
N ILE A 162 -8.82 3.64 5.47
CA ILE A 162 -7.81 4.68 5.69
C ILE A 162 -6.66 4.44 4.71
N TYR A 163 -6.37 5.45 3.90
CA TYR A 163 -5.34 5.41 2.86
C TYR A 163 -4.79 6.82 2.61
N GLU A 164 -3.68 6.93 1.89
CA GLU A 164 -3.10 8.21 1.47
C GLU A 164 -3.32 8.42 -0.04
N PRO A 165 -4.10 9.44 -0.44
CA PRO A 165 -4.21 9.89 -1.81
C PRO A 165 -2.86 10.23 -2.47
N LEU A 166 -2.73 9.97 -3.77
CA LEU A 166 -1.52 10.28 -4.54
C LEU A 166 -1.25 11.78 -4.62
N ASP A 167 -2.29 12.62 -4.69
CA ASP A 167 -2.18 14.08 -4.76
C ASP A 167 -1.43 14.68 -3.55
N TRP A 168 -1.54 14.07 -2.37
CA TRP A 168 -0.81 14.49 -1.17
C TRP A 168 0.70 14.38 -1.29
N SER A 169 1.20 13.56 -2.22
CA SER A 169 2.63 13.44 -2.49
C SER A 169 3.21 14.62 -3.28
N ILE A 170 2.36 15.41 -3.94
CA ILE A 170 2.76 16.54 -4.78
C ILE A 170 3.08 17.76 -3.91
N LEU A 171 4.24 18.36 -4.13
CA LEU A 171 4.77 19.45 -3.32
C LEU A 171 3.89 20.71 -3.34
N THR A 172 3.35 21.06 -4.50
CA THR A 172 2.53 22.26 -4.70
C THR A 172 1.11 22.13 -4.16
N ILE A 173 0.62 20.92 -3.86
CA ILE A 173 -0.71 20.69 -3.29
C ILE A 173 -0.63 20.82 -1.77
N THR A 174 -0.78 22.04 -1.26
CA THR A 174 -0.64 22.35 0.18
C THR A 174 -1.94 22.24 0.96
N VAL A 175 -3.09 22.19 0.28
CA VAL A 175 -4.43 22.17 0.87
C VAL A 175 -5.16 20.87 0.47
N CYS A 176 -5.89 20.28 1.42
CA CYS A 176 -6.76 19.16 1.13
C CYS A 176 -7.93 19.60 0.25
N LEU A 177 -8.05 19.04 -0.95
CA LEU A 177 -9.15 19.37 -1.88
C LEU A 177 -10.56 19.03 -1.36
N LYS A 178 -10.68 18.18 -0.32
CA LYS A 178 -11.98 17.81 0.27
C LYS A 178 -12.41 18.74 1.39
N HIS A 179 -11.52 19.02 2.34
CA HIS A 179 -11.84 19.78 3.55
C HIS A 179 -11.34 21.22 3.52
N GLN A 180 -10.59 21.59 2.48
CA GLN A 180 -10.05 22.94 2.28
C GLN A 180 -9.18 23.42 3.46
N GLN A 181 -8.45 22.51 4.09
CA GLN A 181 -7.49 22.78 5.16
C GLN A 181 -6.07 22.46 4.72
N VAL A 182 -5.09 23.17 5.30
CA VAL A 182 -3.67 22.91 5.06
C VAL A 182 -3.32 21.48 5.46
N LEU A 183 -2.59 20.78 4.60
CA LEU A 183 -2.09 19.44 4.91
C LEU A 183 -1.00 19.53 5.98
N LEU A 184 -1.09 18.69 7.01
CA LEU A 184 -0.05 18.55 8.02
C LEU A 184 1.13 17.76 7.45
N SER A 185 2.35 18.15 7.81
CA SER A 185 3.60 17.49 7.38
C SER A 185 4.49 17.04 8.54
N ARG A 186 4.08 17.34 9.77
CA ARG A 186 4.75 16.96 11.02
C ARG A 186 3.75 16.39 11.99
N CYS A 187 4.16 15.36 12.72
CA CYS A 187 3.31 14.74 13.73
C CYS A 187 2.98 15.77 14.83
N PRO A 188 1.70 16.01 15.18
CA PRO A 188 1.34 16.95 16.24
C PRO A 188 1.76 16.47 17.63
N ASN A 189 2.00 15.16 17.80
CA ASN A 189 2.41 14.59 19.09
C ASN A 189 3.93 14.62 19.31
N CYS A 190 4.74 14.27 18.31
CA CYS A 190 6.20 14.15 18.47
C CYS A 190 7.03 15.08 17.57
N GLY A 191 6.40 15.90 16.74
CA GLY A 191 7.08 16.86 15.85
C GLY A 191 7.84 16.26 14.65
N SER A 192 7.93 14.93 14.59
CA SER A 192 8.69 14.22 13.55
C SER A 192 8.08 14.39 12.16
N SER A 193 8.94 14.57 11.15
CA SER A 193 8.59 14.39 9.75
C SER A 193 8.50 12.90 9.43
N ILE A 194 7.43 12.48 8.76
CA ILE A 194 7.13 11.06 8.53
C ILE A 194 7.53 10.67 7.11
N ASN A 195 8.39 9.66 6.95
CA ASN A 195 8.70 9.10 5.62
C ASN A 195 7.47 8.41 5.01
N TYR A 196 7.39 8.34 3.68
CA TYR A 196 6.30 7.65 2.97
C TYR A 196 6.16 6.18 3.36
N LEU A 197 7.29 5.49 3.47
CA LEU A 197 7.39 4.17 4.07
C LEU A 197 8.47 4.18 5.15
N SER A 198 8.27 3.34 6.15
CA SER A 198 9.06 3.16 7.36
C SER A 198 8.75 1.78 7.91
N TRP A 199 9.60 1.27 8.80
CA TRP A 199 9.44 -0.08 9.36
C TRP A 199 8.04 -0.33 9.95
N ASN A 200 7.54 0.63 10.72
CA ASN A 200 6.24 0.59 11.39
C ASN A 200 5.21 1.51 10.73
N SER A 201 5.21 1.60 9.39
CA SER A 201 4.18 2.40 8.71
C SER A 201 2.80 1.79 8.95
N ARG A 202 1.83 2.64 9.29
CA ARG A 202 0.44 2.25 9.44
C ARG A 202 -0.42 3.41 8.98
N ALA A 203 -1.43 3.12 8.17
CA ALA A 203 -2.29 4.15 7.61
C ALA A 203 -2.96 4.96 8.74
N GLY A 204 -2.78 6.29 8.70
CA GLY A 204 -3.33 7.19 9.71
C GLY A 204 -2.54 7.30 11.02
N PHE A 205 -1.39 6.63 11.18
CA PHE A 205 -0.58 6.70 12.40
C PHE A 205 0.85 7.20 12.14
N CYS A 206 1.42 7.88 13.13
CA CYS A 206 2.83 8.24 13.10
C CYS A 206 3.72 7.00 13.16
N SER A 207 4.69 6.85 12.23
CA SER A 207 5.61 5.71 12.24
C SER A 207 6.64 5.75 13.37
N THR A 208 6.80 6.90 14.04
CA THR A 208 7.77 7.10 15.14
C THR A 208 7.13 6.95 16.52
N CYS A 209 6.05 7.68 16.80
CA CYS A 209 5.39 7.66 18.13
C CYS A 209 4.08 6.89 18.17
N HIS A 210 3.63 6.34 17.03
CA HIS A 210 2.37 5.59 16.91
C HIS A 210 1.10 6.35 17.29
N HIS A 211 1.18 7.69 17.41
CA HIS A 211 0.01 8.52 17.65
C HIS A 211 -0.91 8.58 16.42
N TRP A 212 -2.22 8.61 16.65
CA TRP A 212 -3.24 8.76 15.61
C TRP A 212 -3.15 10.16 14.98
N LEU A 213 -3.09 10.21 13.65
CA LEU A 213 -2.90 11.44 12.88
C LEU A 213 -4.22 12.09 12.44
N GLY A 214 -5.36 11.48 12.76
CA GLY A 214 -6.69 12.00 12.45
C GLY A 214 -7.30 12.88 13.54
N ASN A 215 -6.49 13.36 14.49
CA ASN A 215 -6.93 14.40 15.41
C ASN A 215 -6.87 15.75 14.69
N SER A 216 -8.00 16.45 14.63
CA SER A 216 -8.02 17.84 14.20
C SER A 216 -7.15 18.66 15.15
N CYS A 217 -6.05 19.23 14.66
CA CYS A 217 -5.60 20.47 15.28
C CYS A 217 -6.68 21.49 14.95
N ASN A 218 -7.43 21.95 15.96
CA ASN A 218 -8.08 23.26 15.89
C ASN A 218 -6.94 24.27 15.76
N ILE A 219 -6.46 24.47 14.53
CA ILE A 219 -5.72 25.68 14.23
C ILE A 219 -6.82 26.74 14.28
N MET A 220 -6.96 27.36 15.46
CA MET A 220 -7.60 28.66 15.52
C MET A 220 -6.88 29.48 14.45
N ILE A 221 -7.62 29.82 13.40
CA ILE A 221 -7.26 30.92 12.53
C ILE A 221 -7.27 32.12 13.48
N SER A 222 -6.11 32.45 14.06
CA SER A 222 -5.88 33.80 14.57
C SER A 222 -6.05 34.69 13.35
N GLN A 223 -7.22 35.31 13.29
CA GLN A 223 -7.58 36.29 12.29
C GLN A 223 -6.57 37.43 12.32
N ILE A 224 -6.30 37.95 11.10
CA ILE A 224 -5.59 39.19 10.75
C ILE A 224 -4.07 39.02 10.59
#